data_AF-A0A4S5DEM3-F1
#
_entry.id   AF-A0A4S5DEM3-F1
#
_cell.length_a   1.000
_cell.length_b   1.000
_cell.length_c   1.000
_cell.angle_alpha   90.00
_cell.angle_beta   90.00
_cell.angle_gamma   90.00
#
_symmetry.space_group_name_H-M   'P 1'
#
loop_
_entity.id
_entity.type
_entity.pdbx_description
1 polymer ?
#
loop_
_entity_poly.entity_id
_entity_poly.type
_entity_poly.pdbx_seq_one_letter_code
_entity_poly.pdbx_strand_id
1 'polypeptide(L)'
;MKVYEGELIEGGVGSPDAMWKRYSYLKIGTEQLNNIRVSLSLDSVLQSQIDKGSVKLWVVRYMFRNIIVGITQANGQTFRQNLNKIYGQLLCLWGFFIVMWMFAPFNAKEMLFFGFIFLLGSLPSLNYIIKVHQIKAKHTY
;
A
#
# COMPACT_ATOMS: atom_id res chain seq x y z
N MET A 1 -11.58 -1.08 2.23
CA MET A 1 -10.92 -0.43 1.09
C MET A 1 -11.91 0.58 0.56
N LYS A 2 -11.51 1.81 0.25
CA LYS A 2 -12.40 2.82 -0.33
C LYS A 2 -12.04 3.03 -1.80
N VAL A 3 -13.06 3.29 -2.61
CA VAL A 3 -12.95 3.42 -4.05
C VAL A 3 -13.46 4.79 -4.41
N TYR A 4 -12.67 5.55 -5.15
CA TYR A 4 -13.01 6.89 -5.59
C TYR A 4 -13.02 6.89 -7.11
N GLU A 5 -14.08 7.41 -7.71
CA GLU A 5 -14.25 7.52 -9.15
C GLU A 5 -14.54 8.96 -9.51
N GLY A 6 -13.84 9.49 -10.50
CA GLY A 6 -14.06 10.85 -10.98
C GLY A 6 -12.87 11.38 -11.76
N GLU A 7 -13.03 12.59 -12.27
CA GLU A 7 -11.96 13.27 -12.99
C GLU A 7 -10.84 13.64 -12.04
N LEU A 8 -9.60 13.31 -12.41
CA LEU A 8 -8.42 13.65 -11.62
C LEU A 8 -8.02 15.09 -11.92
N ILE A 9 -8.47 16.02 -11.08
CA ILE A 9 -8.39 17.47 -11.34
C ILE A 9 -7.07 18.06 -10.85
N GLU A 10 -6.57 17.62 -9.68
CA GLU A 10 -5.45 18.31 -9.05
C GLU A 10 -4.72 17.43 -8.03
N GLY A 11 -3.38 17.44 -8.08
CA GLY A 11 -2.52 16.90 -7.03
C GLY A 11 -1.76 18.03 -6.34
N GLY A 12 -1.98 18.24 -5.04
CA GLY A 12 -1.21 19.20 -4.25
C GLY A 12 0.27 18.83 -4.17
N VAL A 13 1.09 19.71 -3.59
CA VAL A 13 2.55 19.50 -3.51
C VAL A 13 2.88 18.12 -2.96
N GLY A 14 3.61 17.35 -3.76
CA GLY A 14 4.05 15.99 -3.44
C GLY A 14 5.44 16.01 -2.86
N SER A 15 5.58 15.74 -1.55
CA SER A 15 6.89 15.61 -0.90
C SER A 15 7.35 14.15 -0.94
N PRO A 16 8.62 13.85 -1.26
CA PRO A 16 9.15 12.50 -1.14
C PRO A 16 9.16 12.06 0.34
N ASP A 17 8.60 10.88 0.62
CA ASP A 17 8.55 10.24 1.94
C ASP A 17 9.08 8.80 1.84
N ALA A 18 10.40 8.70 1.77
CA ALA A 18 11.16 7.47 1.57
C ALA A 18 10.69 6.63 0.36
N MET A 19 9.90 5.58 0.60
CA MET A 19 9.38 4.68 -0.44
C MET A 19 8.14 5.23 -1.15
N TRP A 20 7.53 6.28 -0.62
CA TRP A 20 6.24 6.81 -1.04
C TRP A 20 6.37 8.28 -1.39
N LYS A 21 5.52 8.78 -2.27
CA LYS A 21 5.29 10.21 -2.42
C LYS A 21 4.05 10.59 -1.65
N ARG A 22 4.19 11.57 -0.75
CA ARG A 22 3.09 12.07 0.06
C ARG A 22 2.47 13.28 -0.63
N TYR A 23 1.21 13.15 -1.00
CA TYR A 23 0.38 14.23 -1.51
C TYR A 23 -0.33 14.92 -0.35
N SER A 24 -0.23 16.25 -0.32
CA SER A 24 -0.91 17.10 0.65
C SER A 24 -2.43 16.98 0.51
N TYR A 25 -2.91 17.10 -0.73
CA TYR A 25 -4.27 16.81 -1.15
C TYR A 25 -4.28 16.23 -2.55
N LEU A 26 -5.34 15.51 -2.89
CA LEU A 26 -5.61 15.01 -4.23
C LEU A 26 -7.12 15.11 -4.47
N LYS A 27 -7.52 15.83 -5.52
CA LYS A 27 -8.94 16.05 -5.87
C LYS A 27 -9.35 15.10 -6.98
N ILE A 28 -10.47 14.40 -6.76
CA ILE A 28 -11.11 13.49 -7.71
C ILE A 28 -12.58 13.87 -7.78
N GLY A 29 -13.03 14.40 -8.92
CA GLY A 29 -14.39 14.92 -9.07
C GLY A 29 -14.73 15.93 -7.98
N THR A 30 -15.73 15.62 -7.15
CA THR A 30 -16.16 16.47 -6.02
C THR A 30 -15.47 16.17 -4.70
N GLU A 31 -14.65 15.11 -4.62
CA GLU A 31 -14.02 14.67 -3.38
C GLU A 31 -12.55 15.09 -3.29
N GLN A 32 -12.18 15.70 -2.17
CA GLN A 32 -10.79 16.02 -1.84
C GLN A 32 -10.26 15.02 -0.81
N LEU A 33 -9.23 14.28 -1.22
CA LEU A 33 -8.54 13.33 -0.37
C LEU A 33 -7.27 13.96 0.18
N ASN A 34 -7.17 14.06 1.50
CA ASN A 34 -6.03 14.67 2.17
C ASN A 34 -5.01 13.63 2.65
N ASN A 35 -3.74 14.01 2.64
CA ASN A 35 -2.64 13.23 3.21
C ASN A 35 -2.55 11.79 2.66
N ILE A 36 -2.54 11.67 1.34
CA ILE A 36 -2.45 10.37 0.65
C ILE A 36 -1.00 10.07 0.30
N ARG A 37 -0.67 8.79 0.30
CA ARG A 37 0.62 8.28 -0.15
C ARG A 37 0.44 7.42 -1.40
N VAL A 38 1.35 7.59 -2.35
CA VAL A 38 1.38 6.84 -3.60
C VAL A 38 2.76 6.22 -3.75
N SER A 39 2.86 5.01 -4.29
CA SER A 39 4.17 4.47 -4.67
C SER A 39 4.75 5.26 -5.84
N LEU A 40 6.07 5.40 -5.92
CA LEU A 40 6.72 6.11 -7.04
C LEU A 40 6.34 5.53 -8.41
N SER A 41 6.09 4.22 -8.48
CA SER A 41 5.64 3.53 -9.69
C SER A 41 4.21 3.89 -10.11
N LEU A 42 3.30 4.06 -9.14
CA LEU A 42 1.93 4.52 -9.37
C LEU A 42 1.87 6.03 -9.55
N ASP A 43 2.86 6.77 -9.04
CA ASP A 43 2.96 8.22 -9.16
C ASP A 43 3.07 8.66 -10.62
N SER A 44 3.93 8.00 -11.40
CA SER A 44 4.07 8.30 -12.84
C SER A 44 2.76 8.02 -13.59
N VAL A 45 2.07 6.92 -13.23
CA VAL A 45 0.76 6.57 -13.79
C VAL A 45 -0.28 7.62 -13.41
N LEU A 46 -0.30 8.06 -12.16
CA LEU A 46 -1.23 9.07 -11.66
C LEU A 46 -1.02 10.42 -12.35
N GLN A 47 0.22 10.90 -12.40
CA GLN A 47 0.58 12.14 -13.09
C GLN A 47 0.24 12.09 -14.58
N SER A 48 0.37 10.92 -15.21
CA SER A 48 0.03 10.76 -16.63
C SER A 48 -1.46 10.92 -16.94
N GLN A 49 -2.33 10.84 -15.92
CA GLN A 49 -3.79 10.86 -16.03
C GLN A 49 -4.44 12.16 -15.54
N ILE A 50 -3.66 13.10 -15.01
CA ILE A 50 -4.16 14.45 -14.68
C ILE A 50 -4.70 15.07 -15.97
N ASP A 51 -5.92 15.61 -15.92
CA ASP A 51 -6.63 16.26 -17.03
C ASP A 51 -6.99 15.37 -18.24
N LYS A 52 -6.86 14.03 -18.13
CA LYS A 52 -7.17 13.10 -19.25
C LYS A 52 -8.48 12.32 -19.11
N GLY A 53 -9.27 12.60 -18.09
CA GLY A 53 -10.62 12.05 -17.91
C GLY A 53 -10.84 11.38 -16.56
N SER A 54 -11.91 10.55 -16.50
CA SER A 54 -12.32 9.86 -15.27
C SER A 54 -11.40 8.70 -14.91
N VAL A 55 -10.96 8.66 -13.65
CA VAL A 55 -10.04 7.67 -13.09
C VAL A 55 -10.67 7.04 -11.86
N LYS A 56 -10.42 5.74 -11.64
CA LYS A 56 -10.81 5.03 -10.42
C LYS A 56 -9.59 4.79 -9.54
N LEU A 57 -9.60 5.35 -8.34
CA LEU A 57 -8.56 5.16 -7.34
C LEU A 57 -9.01 4.21 -6.24
N TRP A 58 -8.16 3.25 -5.93
CA TRP A 58 -8.33 2.31 -4.82
C TRP A 58 -7.46 2.76 -3.66
N VAL A 59 -8.09 3.14 -2.55
CA VAL A 59 -7.39 3.65 -1.36
C VAL A 59 -7.57 2.68 -0.20
N VAL A 60 -6.45 2.31 0.41
CA VAL A 60 -6.37 1.42 1.58
C VAL A 60 -5.66 2.13 2.71
N ARG A 61 -6.12 1.89 3.93
CA ARG A 61 -5.42 2.31 5.14
C ARG A 61 -4.41 1.24 5.56
N TYR A 62 -3.13 1.62 5.68
CA TYR A 62 -2.03 0.78 6.15
C TYR A 62 -1.27 1.49 7.26
N MET A 63 -1.17 0.88 8.45
CA MET A 63 -0.52 1.48 9.64
C MET A 63 -0.87 2.97 9.81
N PHE A 64 -2.17 3.28 9.84
CA PHE A 64 -2.76 4.62 9.98
C PHE A 64 -2.63 5.57 8.78
N ARG A 65 -1.92 5.19 7.73
CA ARG A 65 -1.70 6.02 6.53
C ARG A 65 -2.67 5.63 5.43
N ASN A 66 -3.20 6.61 4.70
CA ASN A 66 -4.01 6.38 3.50
C ASN A 66 -3.10 6.22 2.29
N ILE A 67 -3.28 5.13 1.57
CA ILE A 67 -2.39 4.71 0.50
C ILE A 67 -3.20 4.38 -0.74
N ILE A 68 -2.82 4.95 -1.89
CA ILE A 68 -3.34 4.52 -3.18
C ILE A 68 -2.62 3.22 -3.58
N VAL A 69 -3.42 2.17 -3.73
CA VAL A 69 -2.96 0.80 -4.03
C VAL A 69 -3.26 0.36 -5.45
N GLY A 70 -4.14 1.08 -6.14
CA GLY A 70 -4.43 0.84 -7.54
C GLY A 70 -5.09 2.03 -8.21
N ILE A 71 -4.86 2.13 -9.52
CA ILE A 71 -5.35 3.19 -10.39
C ILE A 71 -5.94 2.51 -11.62
N THR A 72 -7.23 2.72 -11.90
CA THR A 72 -7.82 2.38 -13.20
C THR A 72 -7.89 3.65 -14.03
N GLN A 73 -7.16 3.67 -15.13
CA GLN A 73 -7.12 4.76 -16.09
C GLN A 73 -8.41 4.83 -16.92
N ALA A 74 -8.63 5.96 -17.59
CA ALA A 74 -9.78 6.17 -18.48
C ALA A 74 -9.85 5.17 -19.65
N ASN A 75 -8.70 4.61 -20.06
CA ASN A 75 -8.60 3.56 -21.08
C ASN A 75 -9.00 2.15 -20.57
N GLY A 76 -9.45 2.03 -19.32
CA GLY A 76 -9.85 0.76 -18.69
C GLY A 76 -8.69 -0.12 -18.22
N GLN A 77 -7.43 0.35 -18.32
CA GLN A 77 -6.28 -0.36 -17.76
C GLN A 77 -6.20 -0.12 -16.24
N THR A 78 -6.09 -1.20 -15.48
CA THR A 78 -5.92 -1.15 -14.02
C THR A 78 -4.50 -1.50 -13.65
N PHE A 79 -3.86 -0.57 -12.95
CA PHE A 79 -2.52 -0.66 -12.40
C PHE A 79 -2.61 -0.93 -10.90
N ARG A 80 -1.85 -1.89 -10.41
CA ARG A 80 -1.81 -2.26 -8.98
C ARG A 80 -0.40 -2.13 -8.44
N GLN A 81 -0.31 -1.69 -7.19
CA GLN A 81 0.95 -1.61 -6.49
C GLN A 81 1.63 -2.98 -6.34
N ASN A 82 2.94 -3.01 -6.52
CA ASN A 82 3.78 -4.16 -6.28
C ASN A 82 3.94 -4.44 -4.78
N LEU A 83 3.68 -5.68 -4.42
CA LEU A 83 3.71 -6.20 -3.06
C LEU A 83 5.07 -6.78 -2.67
N ASN A 84 6.03 -6.90 -3.58
CA ASN A 84 7.34 -7.53 -3.35
C ASN A 84 8.06 -6.96 -2.13
N LYS A 85 7.97 -5.65 -1.90
CA LYS A 85 8.61 -5.03 -0.73
C LYS A 85 7.90 -5.39 0.59
N ILE A 86 6.58 -5.54 0.57
CA ILE A 86 5.81 -5.99 1.75
C ILE A 86 6.08 -7.47 2.02
N TYR A 87 6.16 -8.30 0.98
CA TYR A 87 6.58 -9.69 1.11
C TYR A 87 8.01 -9.80 1.64
N GLY A 88 8.95 -8.99 1.14
CA GLY A 88 10.32 -8.93 1.66
C GLY A 88 10.36 -8.56 3.15
N GLN A 89 9.60 -7.55 3.56
CA GLN A 89 9.48 -7.18 4.98
C GLN A 89 8.94 -8.34 5.84
N LEU A 90 7.90 -9.04 5.36
CA LEU A 90 7.36 -10.21 6.04
C LEU A 90 8.38 -11.35 6.13
N LEU A 91 9.12 -11.62 5.05
CA LEU A 91 10.18 -12.62 5.04
C LEU A 91 11.30 -12.29 6.03
N CYS A 92 11.73 -11.03 6.10
CA CYS A 92 12.72 -10.61 7.10
C CYS A 92 12.20 -10.76 8.53
N LEU A 93 10.95 -10.35 8.78
CA LEU A 93 10.31 -10.45 10.09
C LEU A 93 10.23 -11.92 10.55
N TRP A 94 9.71 -12.80 9.71
CA TRP A 94 9.58 -14.22 10.05
C TRP A 94 10.91 -14.97 10.02
N GLY A 95 11.84 -14.59 9.14
CA GLY A 95 13.20 -15.12 9.11
C GLY A 95 13.94 -14.82 10.42
N PHE A 96 13.81 -13.61 10.95
CA PHE A 96 14.34 -13.27 12.27
C PHE A 96 13.72 -14.11 13.39
N PHE A 97 12.40 -14.33 13.35
CA PHE A 97 11.72 -15.18 14.33
C PHE A 97 12.24 -16.63 14.29
N ILE A 98 12.45 -17.19 13.10
CA ILE A 98 13.00 -18.55 12.92
C ILE A 98 14.42 -18.65 13.48
N VAL A 99 15.29 -17.68 13.16
CA VAL A 99 16.66 -17.65 13.70
C VAL A 99 16.64 -17.54 15.22
N MET A 100 15.80 -16.66 15.77
CA MET A 100 15.62 -16.54 17.21
C MET A 100 15.13 -17.86 17.83
N TRP A 101 14.19 -18.55 17.17
CA TRP A 101 13.69 -19.84 17.65
C TRP A 101 14.78 -20.93 17.67
N MET A 102 15.70 -20.91 16.71
CA MET A 102 16.78 -21.90 16.63
C MET A 102 17.92 -21.67 17.62
N PHE A 103 18.25 -20.41 17.91
CA PHE A 103 19.50 -20.07 18.60
C PHE A 103 19.33 -19.34 19.94
N ALA A 104 18.15 -18.80 20.24
CA ALA A 104 17.97 -18.09 21.49
C ALA A 104 17.71 -19.06 22.65
N PRO A 105 18.28 -18.80 23.84
CA PRO A 105 18.11 -19.63 25.03
C PRO A 105 16.76 -19.37 25.72
N PHE A 106 15.67 -19.29 24.93
CA PHE A 106 14.33 -19.06 25.46
C PHE A 106 13.58 -20.37 25.70
N ASN A 107 12.77 -20.38 26.74
CA ASN A 107 11.90 -21.51 27.05
C ASN A 107 10.64 -21.51 26.15
N ALA A 108 9.94 -22.63 26.09
CA ALA A 108 8.75 -22.78 25.22
C ALA A 108 7.66 -21.70 25.44
N LYS A 109 7.47 -21.24 26.69
CA LYS A 109 6.51 -20.17 27.01
C LYS A 109 6.92 -18.82 26.42
N GLU A 110 8.22 -18.50 26.47
CA GLU A 110 8.77 -17.26 25.93
C GLU A 110 8.73 -17.29 24.40
N MET A 111 9.06 -18.43 23.78
CA MET A 111 8.93 -18.61 22.33
C MET A 111 7.49 -18.46 21.84
N LEU A 112 6.50 -18.99 22.58
CA LEU A 112 5.08 -18.78 22.28
C LEU A 112 4.70 -17.30 22.38
N PHE A 113 5.13 -16.61 23.44
CA PHE A 113 4.87 -15.19 23.62
C PHE A 113 5.43 -14.35 22.46
N PHE A 114 6.68 -14.61 22.07
CA PHE A 114 7.26 -13.97 20.88
C PHE A 114 6.50 -14.34 19.61
N GLY A 115 6.10 -15.61 19.43
CA GLY A 115 5.27 -16.03 18.30
C GLY A 115 4.00 -15.19 18.15
N PHE A 116 3.32 -14.88 19.26
CA PHE A 116 2.17 -13.98 19.26
C PHE A 116 2.54 -12.54 18.85
N ILE A 117 3.66 -12.00 19.33
CA ILE A 117 4.13 -10.67 18.93
C ILE A 117 4.42 -10.61 17.43
N PHE A 118 5.14 -11.59 16.89
CA PHE A 118 5.48 -11.66 15.46
C PHE A 118 4.23 -11.81 14.60
N LEU A 119 3.26 -12.64 15.03
CA LEU A 119 1.97 -12.77 14.37
C LEU A 119 1.22 -11.42 14.35
N LEU A 120 1.08 -10.77 15.51
CA LEU A 120 0.41 -9.47 15.61
C LEU A 120 1.09 -8.39 14.75
N GLY A 121 2.43 -8.38 14.72
CA GLY A 121 3.23 -7.50 13.87
C GLY A 121 3.03 -7.75 12.37
N SER A 122 2.68 -8.98 11.97
CA SER A 122 2.43 -9.35 10.57
C SER A 122 1.02 -8.98 10.07
N LEU A 123 0.04 -8.85 10.97
CA LEU A 123 -1.37 -8.61 10.62
C LEU A 123 -1.61 -7.38 9.74
N PRO A 124 -1.01 -6.20 9.99
CA PRO A 124 -1.19 -5.04 9.14
C PRO A 124 -0.75 -5.30 7.70
N SER A 125 0.38 -5.99 7.52
CA SER A 125 0.97 -6.32 6.22
C SER A 125 0.14 -7.36 5.48
N LEU A 126 -0.36 -8.39 6.18
CA LEU A 126 -1.24 -9.40 5.61
C LEU A 126 -2.58 -8.80 5.15
N ASN A 127 -3.22 -7.99 6.00
CA ASN A 127 -4.46 -7.29 5.66
C ASN A 127 -4.27 -6.35 4.45
N TYR A 128 -3.10 -5.70 4.38
CA TYR A 128 -2.73 -4.89 3.23
C TYR A 128 -2.61 -5.72 1.95
N ILE A 129 -1.84 -6.81 1.98
CA ILE A 129 -1.66 -7.75 0.86
C ILE A 129 -3.01 -8.25 0.33
N ILE A 130 -3.91 -8.66 1.21
CA ILE A 130 -5.24 -9.17 0.84
C ILE A 130 -6.01 -8.08 0.08
N LYS A 131 -6.04 -6.85 0.60
CA LYS A 131 -6.74 -5.73 -0.04
C LYS A 131 -6.16 -5.35 -1.40
N VAL A 132 -4.84 -5.39 -1.53
CA VAL A 132 -4.17 -5.14 -2.82
C VAL A 132 -4.49 -6.27 -3.80
N HIS A 133 -4.50 -7.54 -3.36
CA HIS A 133 -4.85 -8.69 -4.19
C HIS A 133 -6.28 -8.67 -4.72
N GLN A 134 -7.23 -8.08 -3.98
CA GLN A 134 -8.62 -7.91 -4.43
C GLN A 134 -8.73 -7.05 -5.71
N ILE A 135 -7.72 -6.23 -6.01
CA ILE A 135 -7.69 -5.42 -7.22
C ILE A 135 -7.26 -6.33 -8.39
N LYS A 136 -8.23 -6.70 -9.23
CA LYS A 136 -7.96 -7.37 -10.51
C LYS A 136 -7.30 -6.36 -11.46
N ALA A 137 -5.98 -6.38 -11.52
CA ALA A 137 -5.19 -5.48 -12.34
C ALA A 137 -4.57 -6.20 -13.54
N LYS A 138 -4.57 -5.53 -14.69
CA LYS A 138 -3.89 -6.01 -15.90
C LYS A 138 -2.37 -5.85 -15.80
N HIS A 139 -1.91 -4.88 -15.00
CA HIS A 139 -0.49 -4.62 -14.80
C HIS A 139 -0.15 -4.42 -13.31
N THR A 140 0.99 -4.96 -12.86
CA THR A 140 1.49 -4.86 -11.48
C THR A 140 2.82 -4.09 -11.48
N TYR A 141 2.98 -3.08 -10.60
CA TYR A 141 4.08 -2.11 -10.63
C TYR A 141 4.70 -1.76 -9.28
#